data_AF-A0A8C3IJQ3-F1
#
_entry.id   AF-A0A8C3IJQ3-F1
#
_cell.length_a   1.000
_cell.length_b   1.000
_cell.length_c   1.000
_cell.angle_alpha   90.00
_cell.angle_beta   90.00
_cell.angle_gamma   90.00
#
_symmetry.space_group_name_H-M   'P 1'
#
loop_
_entity.id
_entity.type
_entity.pdbx_description
1 polymer ?
#
loop_
_entity_poly.entity_id
_entity_poly.type
_entity_poly.pdbx_seq_one_letter_code
_entity_poly.pdbx_strand_id
1 'polypeptide(L)'
;MLGSLIFCHVNLPMRCLVHGVHRWRWPACGRRNVGHFRKGVHTTRTPFSGRVTPVFTRALAFGDRIAIIDQNGEHTYRDLYTQSVHLSQQICEVLRCSSGDLKEKRISFLCPNDASYVIVQWASWMSGGIAVPLYRKYPVQELEYFIQDSQSSLVIATEEYMRDITPSAEKLGIPVLPLVNSGSDGCINDKTVEAFPLAIDCPEWKNRGAMIIYTSGTTGRPKGVLSTHQNVQAVVTGLVDKWEWTKDDVILHVLPLHHVHGVINKLLCPLWVGATCIMLPEFSPQKVTPGLDGKEGELFVKGPTVFREYWNRPEETKEAFTSDGWFKTGTVLVPLGCA
;
A
#
# COMPACT_ATOMS: atom_id res chain seq x y z
N MET A 1 43.78 -47.39 33.12
CA MET A 1 44.92 -46.69 33.76
C MET A 1 45.01 -45.30 33.14
N LEU A 2 44.96 -44.28 34.01
CA LEU A 2 45.46 -42.88 33.92
C LEU A 2 45.59 -42.20 32.54
N GLY A 3 45.19 -40.95 32.31
CA GLY A 3 44.68 -39.90 33.21
C GLY A 3 44.70 -38.51 32.52
N SER A 4 43.65 -37.72 32.81
CA SER A 4 43.61 -36.28 33.12
C SER A 4 43.98 -35.15 32.12
N LEU A 5 42.94 -34.29 31.94
CA LEU A 5 42.91 -32.80 31.86
C LEU A 5 43.49 -32.13 30.58
N ILE A 6 42.74 -31.32 29.82
CA ILE A 6 42.25 -29.96 30.15
C ILE A 6 40.99 -29.62 29.31
N PHE A 7 39.99 -29.00 29.95
CA PHE A 7 38.78 -28.43 29.34
C PHE A 7 39.05 -27.02 28.79
N CYS A 8 38.47 -26.66 27.64
CA CYS A 8 38.02 -25.29 27.39
C CYS A 8 36.88 -25.27 26.35
N HIS A 9 35.64 -25.12 26.84
CA HIS A 9 34.50 -24.68 26.06
C HIS A 9 34.49 -23.14 26.07
N VAL A 10 34.46 -22.50 24.91
CA VAL A 10 34.10 -21.07 24.81
C VAL A 10 33.04 -20.92 23.73
N ASN A 11 31.92 -20.33 24.15
CA ASN A 11 30.76 -19.98 23.35
C ASN A 11 30.54 -18.46 23.54
N LEU A 12 30.11 -17.77 22.47
CA LEU A 12 29.69 -16.35 22.31
C LEU A 12 30.79 -15.27 22.23
N PRO A 13 30.52 -14.05 21.69
CA PRO A 13 29.50 -13.60 20.72
C PRO A 13 30.07 -12.68 19.59
N MET A 14 29.52 -12.73 18.36
CA MET A 14 29.84 -11.76 17.30
C MET A 14 28.89 -10.54 17.38
N ARG A 15 29.45 -9.37 17.70
CA ARG A 15 28.82 -8.05 17.54
C ARG A 15 29.03 -7.55 16.11
N CYS A 16 27.97 -7.08 15.48
CA CYS A 16 27.99 -6.35 14.20
C CYS A 16 28.75 -5.01 14.33
N LEU A 17 29.81 -4.85 13.54
CA LEU A 17 30.16 -3.58 12.87
C LEU A 17 29.31 -3.53 11.58
N VAL A 18 28.71 -2.42 11.14
CA VAL A 18 29.35 -1.19 10.66
C VAL A 18 28.38 -0.02 10.83
N HIS A 19 28.86 1.10 11.37
CA HIS A 19 28.28 2.42 11.15
C HIS A 19 29.41 3.43 10.98
N GLY A 20 29.23 4.31 9.98
CA GLY A 20 29.57 5.73 10.05
C GLY A 20 31.04 6.10 10.21
N VAL A 21 31.68 6.46 9.10
CA VAL A 21 32.83 7.35 9.12
C VAL A 21 32.35 8.73 9.56
N HIS A 22 32.63 9.13 10.81
CA HIS A 22 32.99 10.50 11.15
C HIS A 22 33.78 10.52 12.47
N ARG A 23 34.90 11.23 12.41
CA ARG A 23 36.02 11.23 13.35
C ARG A 23 35.98 12.50 14.19
N TRP A 24 35.68 12.41 15.49
CA TRP A 24 36.12 13.38 16.52
C TRP A 24 36.36 12.62 17.84
N ARG A 25 37.35 13.05 18.61
CA ARG A 25 38.11 12.23 19.58
C ARG A 25 38.17 12.93 20.96
N TRP A 26 38.28 12.11 22.03
CA TRP A 26 38.69 12.36 23.45
C TRP A 26 37.61 12.63 24.54
N PRO A 27 37.85 12.32 25.84
CA PRO A 27 38.24 11.02 26.43
C PRO A 27 37.43 10.64 27.70
N ALA A 28 37.80 9.50 28.29
CA ALA A 28 37.12 8.71 29.32
C ALA A 28 36.98 9.27 30.75
N CYS A 29 35.92 8.81 31.45
CA CYS A 29 35.82 8.52 32.90
C CYS A 29 34.45 7.85 33.15
N GLY A 30 34.15 6.90 34.03
CA GLY A 30 34.84 6.16 35.08
C GLY A 30 33.88 5.06 35.59
N ARG A 31 34.43 4.09 36.33
CA ARG A 31 33.82 2.83 36.82
C ARG A 31 32.51 2.97 37.61
N ARG A 32 31.68 1.90 37.61
CA ARG A 32 31.27 1.13 38.81
C ARG A 32 30.49 -0.17 38.49
N ASN A 33 30.94 -1.27 39.10
CA ASN A 33 30.22 -2.54 39.28
C ASN A 33 29.01 -2.35 40.19
N VAL A 34 27.93 -3.15 40.03
CA VAL A 34 27.34 -4.09 41.02
C VAL A 34 26.17 -4.85 40.35
N GLY A 35 26.08 -6.18 40.56
CA GLY A 35 24.80 -6.85 40.83
C GLY A 35 24.20 -7.72 39.73
N HIS A 36 24.29 -9.04 39.91
CA HIS A 36 23.50 -10.06 39.22
C HIS A 36 21.99 -9.81 39.35
N PHE A 37 21.27 -9.77 38.23
CA PHE A 37 19.88 -10.23 38.16
C PHE A 37 19.65 -10.92 36.81
N ARG A 38 19.47 -12.25 36.85
CA ARG A 38 18.85 -13.01 35.75
C ARG A 38 17.43 -12.45 35.56
N LYS A 39 17.18 -11.74 34.48
CA LYS A 39 15.84 -11.53 33.94
C LYS A 39 15.88 -11.83 32.45
N GLY A 40 15.02 -12.74 32.03
CA GLY A 40 14.85 -13.12 30.63
C GLY A 40 14.64 -11.89 29.76
N VAL A 41 15.31 -11.88 28.61
CA VAL A 41 15.08 -10.89 27.56
C VAL A 41 13.73 -11.23 26.92
N HIS A 42 12.65 -10.94 27.64
CA HIS A 42 11.45 -10.48 26.98
C HIS A 42 11.73 -9.02 26.62
N THR A 43 12.17 -8.77 25.39
CA THR A 43 11.95 -7.46 24.80
C THR A 43 10.45 -7.23 24.84
N THR A 44 10.04 -6.38 25.78
CA THR A 44 8.65 -5.99 25.99
C THR A 44 8.12 -5.44 24.67
N ARG A 45 7.27 -6.24 24.06
CA ARG A 45 6.40 -5.90 22.94
C ARG A 45 5.76 -4.54 23.26
N THR A 46 5.99 -3.53 22.44
CA THR A 46 5.15 -2.34 22.49
C THR A 46 3.71 -2.83 22.30
N PRO A 47 2.77 -2.55 23.21
CA PRO A 47 1.43 -3.05 23.09
C PRO A 47 0.86 -2.49 21.79
N PHE A 48 0.43 -3.39 20.90
CA PHE A 48 -0.44 -3.04 19.81
C PHE A 48 -1.61 -2.26 20.42
N SER A 49 -1.77 -0.97 20.11
CA SER A 49 -2.96 -0.27 20.58
C SER A 49 -4.14 -1.04 20.00
N GLY A 50 -4.99 -1.61 20.86
CA GLY A 50 -6.03 -2.56 20.46
C GLY A 50 -7.13 -1.98 19.56
N ARG A 51 -6.99 -0.73 19.11
CA ARG A 51 -7.95 -0.01 18.29
C ARG A 51 -7.66 -0.26 16.81
N VAL A 52 -8.68 -0.69 16.09
CA VAL A 52 -8.63 -0.76 14.63
C VAL A 52 -8.88 0.65 14.07
N THR A 53 -8.00 1.10 13.19
CA THR A 53 -8.06 2.42 12.55
C THR A 53 -7.67 2.31 11.08
N PRO A 54 -8.40 2.95 10.16
CA PRO A 54 -8.00 3.02 8.76
C PRO A 54 -6.62 3.67 8.56
N VAL A 55 -5.93 3.30 7.47
CA VAL A 55 -4.56 3.77 7.17
C VAL A 55 -4.48 5.31 7.10
N PHE A 56 -5.50 5.98 6.56
CA PHE A 56 -5.53 7.45 6.43
C PHE A 56 -5.39 8.19 7.77
N THR A 57 -5.78 7.56 8.89
CA THR A 57 -5.72 8.21 10.23
C THR A 57 -4.28 8.56 10.64
N ARG A 58 -3.30 7.93 10.00
CA ARG A 58 -1.86 8.17 10.23
C ARG A 58 -1.30 9.26 9.33
N ALA A 59 -1.98 9.61 8.23
CA ALA A 59 -1.48 10.52 7.20
C ALA A 59 -1.14 11.91 7.78
N LEU A 60 -2.00 12.45 8.65
CA LEU A 60 -1.77 13.74 9.31
C LEU A 60 -0.48 13.78 10.15
N ALA A 61 -0.06 12.64 10.72
CA ALA A 61 1.20 12.56 11.48
C ALA A 61 2.44 12.60 10.59
N PHE A 62 2.31 12.28 9.30
CA PHE A 62 3.39 12.35 8.31
C PHE A 62 3.40 13.68 7.55
N GLY A 63 2.28 14.41 7.52
CA GLY A 63 2.18 15.79 7.03
C GLY A 63 2.70 15.95 5.60
N ASP A 64 3.69 16.81 5.43
CA ASP A 64 4.22 17.21 4.12
C ASP A 64 5.24 16.22 3.53
N ARG A 65 5.40 15.03 4.15
CA ARG A 65 6.23 13.97 3.58
C ARG A 65 5.59 13.43 2.29
N ILE A 66 6.42 13.12 1.29
CA ILE A 66 5.94 12.55 0.02
C ILE A 66 5.41 11.14 0.25
N ALA A 67 4.13 10.94 -0.06
CA ALA A 67 3.46 9.65 0.01
C ALA A 67 3.51 8.92 -1.32
N ILE A 68 3.19 9.61 -2.42
CA ILE A 68 3.11 9.05 -3.77
C ILE A 68 3.87 9.92 -4.75
N ILE A 69 4.60 9.29 -5.66
CA ILE A 69 5.15 9.92 -6.86
C ILE A 69 4.55 9.18 -8.05
N ASP A 70 3.81 9.86 -8.91
CA ASP A 70 3.16 9.27 -10.09
C ASP A 70 3.39 10.14 -11.33
N GLN A 71 2.69 9.85 -12.44
CA GLN A 71 2.83 10.64 -13.67
C GLN A 71 2.30 12.08 -13.56
N ASN A 72 1.51 12.38 -12.53
CA ASN A 72 0.92 13.69 -12.28
C ASN A 72 1.74 14.54 -11.31
N GLY A 73 2.74 13.94 -10.63
CA GLY A 73 3.69 14.66 -9.77
C GLY A 73 3.95 13.98 -8.43
N GLU A 74 4.37 14.79 -7.46
CA GLU A 74 4.58 14.36 -6.07
C GLU A 74 3.36 14.74 -5.23
N HIS A 75 2.87 13.79 -4.42
CA HIS A 75 1.71 13.97 -3.56
C HIS A 75 2.10 13.70 -2.11
N THR A 76 1.90 14.67 -1.24
CA THR A 76 2.19 14.51 0.19
C THR A 76 1.09 13.72 0.91
N TYR A 77 1.38 13.21 2.11
CA TYR A 77 0.35 12.63 2.97
C TYR A 77 -0.77 13.63 3.30
N ARG A 78 -0.45 14.92 3.45
CA ARG A 78 -1.43 16.00 3.66
C ARG A 78 -2.32 16.18 2.43
N ASP A 79 -1.77 16.17 1.23
CA ASP A 79 -2.53 16.33 -0.01
C ASP A 79 -3.54 15.21 -0.18
N LEU A 80 -3.08 13.96 -0.06
CA LEU A 80 -3.95 12.78 -0.15
C LEU A 80 -5.06 12.83 0.88
N TYR A 81 -4.76 13.18 2.13
CA TYR A 81 -5.76 13.29 3.19
C TYR A 81 -6.80 14.38 2.88
N THR A 82 -6.34 15.58 2.51
CA THR A 82 -7.21 16.74 2.26
C THR A 82 -8.14 16.50 1.07
N GLN A 83 -7.60 15.98 -0.03
CA GLN A 83 -8.38 15.62 -1.22
C GLN A 83 -9.39 14.50 -0.90
N SER A 84 -9.01 13.52 -0.08
CA SER A 84 -9.92 12.44 0.36
C SER A 84 -11.06 12.96 1.22
N VAL A 85 -10.80 13.92 2.12
CA VAL A 85 -11.84 14.57 2.94
C VAL A 85 -12.83 15.31 2.04
N HIS A 86 -12.34 16.13 1.12
CA HIS A 86 -13.20 16.85 0.18
C HIS A 86 -14.06 15.89 -0.66
N LEU A 87 -13.46 14.87 -1.24
CA LEU A 87 -14.19 13.86 -2.01
C LEU A 87 -15.22 13.11 -1.14
N SER A 88 -14.90 12.81 0.12
CA SER A 88 -15.85 12.13 1.03
C SER A 88 -17.11 12.97 1.28
N GLN A 89 -16.98 14.29 1.32
CA GLN A 89 -18.12 15.21 1.44
C GLN A 89 -18.97 15.20 0.18
N GLN A 90 -18.34 15.22 -1.01
CA GLN A 90 -19.03 15.09 -2.29
C GLN A 90 -19.77 13.75 -2.40
N ILE A 91 -19.17 12.65 -1.95
CA ILE A 91 -19.82 11.34 -1.88
C ILE A 91 -21.07 11.41 -1.00
N CYS A 92 -20.96 11.99 0.20
CA CYS A 92 -22.09 12.16 1.11
C CYS A 92 -23.19 13.04 0.50
N GLU A 93 -22.84 14.12 -0.19
CA GLU A 93 -23.78 15.02 -0.87
C GLU A 93 -24.55 14.30 -1.99
N VAL A 94 -23.84 13.64 -2.91
CA VAL A 94 -24.44 12.88 -4.03
C VAL A 94 -25.37 11.78 -3.51
N LEU A 95 -24.98 11.11 -2.42
CA LEU A 95 -25.78 10.06 -1.79
C LEU A 95 -26.80 10.56 -0.75
N ARG A 96 -26.95 11.89 -0.61
CA ARG A 96 -27.88 12.56 0.32
C ARG A 96 -27.73 12.05 1.77
N CYS A 97 -26.50 11.84 2.20
CA CYS A 97 -26.12 11.32 3.50
C CYS A 97 -25.72 12.47 4.45
N SER A 98 -26.71 13.05 5.14
CA SER A 98 -26.48 14.14 6.09
C SER A 98 -25.76 13.72 7.38
N SER A 99 -25.74 12.43 7.71
CA SER A 99 -25.06 11.90 8.89
C SER A 99 -23.54 11.79 8.73
N GLY A 100 -23.01 11.87 7.51
CA GLY A 100 -21.59 11.65 7.24
C GLY A 100 -21.15 10.19 7.24
N ASP A 101 -22.07 9.27 7.47
CA ASP A 101 -21.79 7.84 7.59
C ASP A 101 -22.76 7.05 6.70
N LEU A 102 -22.23 6.55 5.58
CA LEU A 102 -22.93 5.80 4.57
C LEU A 102 -23.41 4.42 5.02
N LYS A 103 -23.08 3.98 6.24
CA LYS A 103 -23.48 2.67 6.77
C LYS A 103 -23.11 1.54 5.80
N GLU A 104 -21.85 1.54 5.34
CA GLU A 104 -21.27 0.49 4.51
C GLU A 104 -21.91 0.34 3.12
N LYS A 105 -22.49 1.41 2.57
CA LYS A 105 -22.79 1.47 1.13
C LYS A 105 -21.50 1.30 0.32
N ARG A 106 -21.59 0.57 -0.79
CA ARG A 106 -20.45 0.28 -1.66
C ARG A 106 -20.25 1.41 -2.65
N ILE A 107 -19.01 1.82 -2.80
CA ILE A 107 -18.56 2.85 -3.73
C ILE A 107 -17.65 2.14 -4.74
N SER A 108 -18.18 1.89 -5.94
CA SER A 108 -17.38 1.38 -7.04
C SER A 108 -16.54 2.51 -7.62
N PHE A 109 -15.31 2.21 -7.99
CA PHE A 109 -14.49 3.23 -8.63
C PHE A 109 -13.51 2.68 -9.65
N LEU A 110 -13.29 3.47 -10.70
CA LEU A 110 -12.39 3.16 -11.81
C LEU A 110 -11.35 4.28 -11.91
N CYS A 111 -10.14 3.99 -11.44
CA CYS A 111 -9.02 4.91 -11.38
C CYS A 111 -7.74 4.23 -11.90
N PRO A 112 -6.79 4.99 -12.45
CA PRO A 112 -5.47 4.47 -12.81
C PRO A 112 -4.67 4.10 -11.55
N ASN A 113 -3.51 3.46 -11.75
CA ASN A 113 -2.55 3.20 -10.68
C ASN A 113 -1.77 4.49 -10.35
N ASP A 114 -2.43 5.43 -9.69
CA ASP A 114 -1.84 6.70 -9.26
C ASP A 114 -2.52 7.23 -7.97
N ALA A 115 -2.22 8.47 -7.56
CA ALA A 115 -2.78 9.09 -6.36
C ALA A 115 -4.33 9.08 -6.31
N SER A 116 -5.01 9.14 -7.47
CA SER A 116 -6.48 9.12 -7.54
C SER A 116 -7.09 7.88 -6.89
N TYR A 117 -6.46 6.72 -7.06
CA TYR A 117 -6.91 5.48 -6.43
C TYR A 117 -6.94 5.60 -4.90
N VAL A 118 -5.89 6.18 -4.32
CA VAL A 118 -5.76 6.34 -2.87
C VAL A 118 -6.79 7.34 -2.36
N ILE A 119 -6.96 8.46 -3.07
CA ILE A 119 -7.95 9.48 -2.74
C ILE A 119 -9.36 8.89 -2.70
N VAL A 120 -9.76 8.14 -3.73
CA VAL A 120 -11.10 7.54 -3.79
C VAL A 120 -11.29 6.44 -2.74
N GLN A 121 -10.27 5.61 -2.51
CA GLN A 121 -10.32 4.58 -1.48
C GLN A 121 -10.48 5.20 -0.09
N TRP A 122 -9.69 6.20 0.24
CA TRP A 122 -9.77 6.89 1.53
C TRP A 122 -11.06 7.67 1.68
N ALA A 123 -11.54 8.37 0.64
CA ALA A 123 -12.81 9.06 0.66
C ALA A 123 -14.00 8.12 0.89
N SER A 124 -13.96 6.93 0.28
CA SER A 124 -14.95 5.87 0.50
C SER A 124 -14.96 5.44 1.96
N TRP A 125 -13.80 5.27 2.59
CA TRP A 125 -13.72 4.97 4.01
C TRP A 125 -14.14 6.13 4.89
N MET A 126 -13.68 7.36 4.63
CA MET A 126 -14.00 8.56 5.42
C MET A 126 -15.50 8.88 5.43
N SER A 127 -16.22 8.53 4.36
CA SER A 127 -17.69 8.61 4.29
C SER A 127 -18.41 7.40 4.91
N GLY A 128 -17.69 6.42 5.48
CA GLY A 128 -18.27 5.23 6.10
C GLY A 128 -18.75 4.16 5.11
N GLY A 129 -18.29 4.24 3.86
CA GLY A 129 -18.58 3.28 2.80
C GLY A 129 -17.51 2.19 2.63
N ILE A 130 -17.81 1.24 1.74
CA ILE A 130 -16.91 0.15 1.35
C ILE A 130 -16.35 0.44 -0.04
N ALA A 131 -15.03 0.41 -0.19
CA ALA A 131 -14.36 0.66 -1.46
C ALA A 131 -14.44 -0.58 -2.39
N VAL A 132 -14.88 -0.40 -3.63
CA VAL A 132 -14.97 -1.49 -4.64
C VAL A 132 -14.15 -1.11 -5.87
N PRO A 133 -12.83 -1.37 -5.88
CA PRO A 133 -11.98 -1.04 -7.02
C PRO A 133 -12.37 -1.86 -8.25
N LEU A 134 -12.56 -1.16 -9.37
CA LEU A 134 -12.75 -1.73 -10.70
C LEU A 134 -11.43 -1.65 -11.50
N TYR A 135 -11.35 -2.39 -12.60
CA TYR A 135 -10.17 -2.38 -13.46
C TYR A 135 -10.52 -2.19 -14.93
N ARG A 136 -9.84 -1.23 -15.57
CA ARG A 136 -10.15 -0.80 -16.94
C ARG A 136 -10.06 -1.90 -18.00
N LYS A 137 -9.26 -2.94 -17.77
CA LYS A 137 -9.08 -4.03 -18.75
C LYS A 137 -10.15 -5.12 -18.63
N TYR A 138 -11.03 -5.05 -17.62
CA TYR A 138 -12.17 -5.96 -17.57
C TYR A 138 -13.19 -5.60 -18.66
N PRO A 139 -13.80 -6.59 -19.31
CA PRO A 139 -14.92 -6.36 -20.23
C PRO A 139 -16.05 -5.58 -19.55
N VAL A 140 -16.78 -4.78 -20.32
CA VAL A 140 -17.92 -3.98 -19.83
C VAL A 140 -18.92 -4.82 -19.04
N GLN A 141 -19.21 -6.05 -19.50
CA GLN A 141 -20.14 -6.95 -18.82
C GLN A 141 -19.63 -7.41 -17.44
N GLU A 142 -18.31 -7.51 -17.26
CA GLU A 142 -17.72 -7.83 -15.95
C GLU A 142 -17.78 -6.62 -15.02
N LEU A 143 -17.51 -5.42 -15.52
CA LEU A 143 -17.66 -4.19 -14.75
C LEU A 143 -19.11 -4.01 -14.26
N GLU A 144 -20.09 -4.20 -15.16
CA GLU A 144 -21.51 -4.17 -14.81
C GLU A 144 -21.87 -5.22 -13.76
N TYR A 145 -21.37 -6.45 -13.93
CA TYR A 145 -21.57 -7.52 -12.97
C TYR A 145 -21.00 -7.15 -11.59
N PHE A 146 -19.79 -6.59 -11.50
CA PHE A 146 -19.20 -6.19 -10.21
C PHE A 146 -19.98 -5.06 -9.55
N ILE A 147 -20.44 -4.07 -10.32
CA ILE A 147 -21.27 -2.96 -9.80
C ILE A 147 -22.60 -3.50 -9.25
N GLN A 148 -23.24 -4.44 -9.96
CA GLN A 148 -24.50 -5.06 -9.53
C GLN A 148 -24.32 -5.99 -8.32
N ASP A 149 -23.36 -6.91 -8.37
CA ASP A 149 -23.13 -7.93 -7.34
C ASP A 149 -22.68 -7.30 -6.02
N SER A 150 -21.83 -6.26 -6.08
CA SER A 150 -21.46 -5.48 -4.90
C SER A 150 -22.57 -4.54 -4.42
N GLN A 151 -23.66 -4.40 -5.18
CA GLN A 151 -24.76 -3.49 -4.90
C GLN A 151 -24.27 -2.06 -4.66
N SER A 152 -23.41 -1.57 -5.56
CA SER A 152 -22.82 -0.24 -5.47
C SER A 152 -23.88 0.85 -5.51
N SER A 153 -23.72 1.84 -4.63
CA SER A 153 -24.61 3.00 -4.53
C SER A 153 -24.11 4.20 -5.34
N LEU A 154 -22.82 4.20 -5.70
CA LEU A 154 -22.14 5.25 -6.45
C LEU A 154 -21.02 4.62 -7.28
N VAL A 155 -20.80 5.16 -8.47
CA VAL A 155 -19.59 4.91 -9.27
C VAL A 155 -18.76 6.20 -9.33
N ILE A 156 -17.46 6.11 -9.07
CA ILE A 156 -16.50 7.22 -9.21
C ILE A 156 -15.49 6.87 -10.28
N ALA A 157 -15.14 7.81 -11.16
CA ALA A 157 -14.09 7.55 -12.14
C ALA A 157 -13.28 8.80 -12.48
N THR A 158 -12.00 8.61 -12.84
CA THR A 158 -11.19 9.67 -13.45
C THR A 158 -11.72 10.01 -14.83
N GLU A 159 -11.44 11.23 -15.29
CA GLU A 159 -11.92 11.75 -16.58
C GLU A 159 -11.65 10.80 -17.75
N GLU A 160 -10.47 10.17 -17.78
CA GLU A 160 -10.08 9.19 -18.82
C GLU A 160 -11.01 7.97 -18.91
N TYR A 161 -11.68 7.59 -17.82
CA TYR A 161 -12.55 6.41 -17.77
C TYR A 161 -14.03 6.74 -17.72
N MET A 162 -14.40 8.02 -17.67
CA MET A 162 -15.79 8.46 -17.64
C MET A 162 -16.57 7.98 -18.86
N ARG A 163 -15.97 8.05 -20.06
CA ARG A 163 -16.63 7.63 -21.31
C ARG A 163 -17.01 6.14 -21.31
N ASP A 164 -16.16 5.31 -20.71
CA ASP A 164 -16.35 3.87 -20.70
C ASP A 164 -17.34 3.42 -19.62
N ILE A 165 -17.28 4.01 -18.42
CA ILE A 165 -18.07 3.55 -17.27
C ILE A 165 -19.46 4.17 -17.17
N THR A 166 -19.65 5.39 -17.69
CA THR A 166 -20.93 6.12 -17.56
C THR A 166 -22.09 5.37 -18.19
N PRO A 167 -21.99 4.83 -19.43
CA PRO A 167 -23.10 4.08 -20.03
C PRO A 167 -23.53 2.86 -19.21
N SER A 168 -22.56 2.16 -18.60
CA SER A 168 -22.85 1.02 -17.72
C SER A 168 -23.51 1.45 -16.43
N ALA A 169 -23.05 2.52 -15.78
CA ALA A 169 -23.68 3.02 -14.56
C ALA A 169 -25.11 3.54 -14.81
N GLU A 170 -25.35 4.26 -15.91
CA GLU A 170 -26.68 4.73 -16.32
C GLU A 170 -27.64 3.56 -16.58
N LYS A 171 -27.19 2.55 -17.32
CA LYS A 171 -27.95 1.30 -17.55
C LYS A 171 -28.34 0.62 -16.24
N LEU A 172 -27.50 0.72 -15.22
CA LEU A 172 -27.73 0.15 -13.89
C LEU A 172 -28.51 1.08 -12.94
N GLY A 173 -28.79 2.32 -13.36
CA GLY A 173 -29.45 3.32 -12.52
C GLY A 173 -28.60 3.81 -11.34
N ILE A 174 -27.27 3.72 -11.44
CA ILE A 174 -26.32 4.13 -10.39
C ILE A 174 -25.76 5.51 -10.74
N PRO A 175 -25.74 6.48 -9.81
CA PRO A 175 -25.12 7.78 -10.07
C PRO A 175 -23.61 7.64 -10.33
N VAL A 176 -23.08 8.53 -11.17
CA VAL A 176 -21.65 8.63 -11.46
C VAL A 176 -21.13 9.96 -10.95
N LEU A 177 -20.01 9.94 -10.23
CA LEU A 177 -19.29 11.14 -9.78
C LEU A 177 -17.92 11.19 -10.45
N PRO A 178 -17.64 12.16 -11.33
CA PRO A 178 -16.30 12.34 -11.88
C PRO A 178 -15.31 12.78 -10.78
N LEU A 179 -14.13 12.18 -10.77
CA LEU A 179 -13.02 12.65 -9.95
C LEU A 179 -12.30 13.78 -10.68
N VAL A 180 -12.43 15.00 -10.16
CA VAL A 180 -11.75 16.18 -10.72
C VAL A 180 -10.40 16.32 -10.04
N ASN A 181 -9.32 16.13 -10.80
CA ASN A 181 -7.96 16.41 -10.32
C ASN A 181 -7.83 17.92 -10.12
N SER A 182 -7.86 18.35 -8.86
CA SER A 182 -7.44 19.71 -8.51
C SER A 182 -5.91 19.70 -8.61
N GLY A 183 -5.37 20.08 -9.77
CA GLY A 183 -3.92 20.18 -9.95
C GLY A 183 -3.28 21.03 -8.85
N SER A 184 -2.01 20.76 -8.58
CA SER A 184 -1.17 21.40 -7.55
C SER A 184 -1.08 22.94 -7.61
N ASP A 185 -1.67 23.59 -8.62
CA ASP A 185 -1.73 25.04 -8.79
C ASP A 185 -3.06 25.67 -8.35
N GLY A 186 -4.06 24.85 -7.98
CA GLY A 186 -5.26 25.34 -7.35
C GLY A 186 -4.99 25.54 -5.86
N CYS A 187 -4.74 26.79 -5.43
CA CYS A 187 -5.05 27.17 -4.06
C CYS A 187 -6.46 26.67 -3.77
N ILE A 188 -6.58 25.54 -3.05
CA ILE A 188 -7.85 25.17 -2.43
C ILE A 188 -8.17 26.37 -1.59
N ASN A 189 -9.13 27.19 -2.05
CA ASN A 189 -9.56 28.35 -1.31
C ASN A 189 -9.83 27.83 0.09
N ASP A 190 -9.10 28.39 1.05
CA ASP A 190 -9.25 28.22 2.50
C ASP A 190 -10.59 28.81 2.96
N LYS A 191 -11.65 28.58 2.16
CA LYS A 191 -13.01 28.53 2.66
C LYS A 191 -12.99 27.34 3.59
N THR A 192 -12.73 27.66 4.86
CA THR A 192 -13.04 26.87 6.04
C THR A 192 -14.00 25.76 5.65
N VAL A 193 -13.46 24.55 5.48
CA VAL A 193 -14.28 23.36 5.27
C VAL A 193 -15.19 23.36 6.49
N GLU A 194 -16.46 23.75 6.31
CA GLU A 194 -17.43 23.66 7.40
C GLU A 194 -17.34 22.23 7.93
N ALA A 195 -17.35 22.07 9.25
CA ALA A 195 -17.17 20.79 9.90
C ALA A 195 -18.32 19.84 9.53
N PHE A 196 -18.22 19.24 8.35
CA PHE A 196 -19.15 18.25 7.85
C PHE A 196 -18.90 17.00 8.69
N PRO A 197 -19.93 16.43 9.33
CA PRO A 197 -19.74 15.19 10.08
C PRO A 197 -19.24 14.15 9.09
N LEU A 198 -18.11 13.50 9.40
CA LEU A 198 -17.57 12.39 8.63
C LEU A 198 -17.35 11.21 9.56
N ALA A 199 -17.36 10.00 9.00
CA ALA A 199 -17.14 8.78 9.77
C ALA A 199 -15.70 8.66 10.30
N ILE A 200 -14.81 9.62 10.05
CA ILE A 200 -13.40 9.67 10.47
C ILE A 200 -13.23 9.31 11.97
N ASP A 201 -14.10 9.85 12.83
CA ASP A 201 -14.07 9.65 14.28
C ASP A 201 -14.92 8.45 14.77
N CYS A 202 -15.34 7.56 13.87
CA CYS A 202 -16.12 6.37 14.23
C CYS A 202 -15.39 5.53 15.30
N PRO A 203 -16.04 5.20 16.44
CA PRO A 203 -15.40 4.44 17.50
C PRO A 203 -15.15 2.97 17.14
N GLU A 204 -15.87 2.41 16.16
CA GLU A 204 -15.90 0.96 15.88
C GLU A 204 -15.59 0.60 14.41
N TRP A 205 -14.39 0.93 13.94
CA TRP A 205 -13.93 0.50 12.60
C TRP A 205 -13.78 -1.01 12.44
N LYS A 206 -13.52 -1.73 13.54
CA LYS A 206 -13.09 -3.13 13.55
C LYS A 206 -13.90 -4.03 12.62
N ASN A 207 -15.22 -4.02 12.76
CA ASN A 207 -16.11 -4.94 12.05
C ASN A 207 -16.65 -4.35 10.74
N ARG A 208 -16.35 -3.08 10.43
CA ARG A 208 -16.82 -2.45 9.20
C ARG A 208 -16.06 -3.00 7.99
N GLY A 209 -16.76 -3.21 6.89
CA GLY A 209 -16.20 -3.48 5.58
C GLY A 209 -15.28 -2.34 5.16
N ALA A 210 -14.10 -2.70 4.66
CA ALA A 210 -13.14 -1.77 4.08
C ALA A 210 -13.18 -1.82 2.56
N MET A 211 -13.13 -3.02 1.98
CA MET A 211 -13.11 -3.18 0.53
C MET A 211 -13.69 -4.52 0.07
N ILE A 212 -14.20 -4.53 -1.16
CA ILE A 212 -14.58 -5.75 -1.88
C ILE A 212 -13.66 -5.87 -3.09
N ILE A 213 -12.91 -6.98 -3.17
CA ILE A 213 -12.08 -7.31 -4.33
C ILE A 213 -12.64 -8.58 -4.99
N TYR A 214 -12.84 -8.52 -6.30
CA TYR A 214 -13.29 -9.67 -7.07
C TYR A 214 -12.14 -10.60 -7.40
N THR A 215 -12.37 -11.90 -7.23
CA THR A 215 -11.40 -12.95 -7.58
C THR A 215 -12.01 -13.89 -8.60
N SER A 216 -11.23 -14.32 -9.58
CA SER A 216 -11.70 -15.18 -10.70
C SER A 216 -12.36 -16.47 -10.22
N GLY A 217 -11.99 -16.98 -9.04
CA GLY A 217 -12.54 -18.21 -8.48
C GLY A 217 -12.15 -19.44 -9.30
N THR A 218 -12.16 -20.62 -8.68
CA THR A 218 -11.88 -21.88 -9.38
C THR A 218 -13.12 -22.48 -10.07
N THR A 219 -14.32 -21.94 -9.79
CA THR A 219 -15.59 -22.39 -10.33
C THR A 219 -16.57 -21.22 -10.47
N GLY A 220 -17.07 -20.94 -11.68
CA GLY A 220 -18.15 -19.99 -11.92
C GLY A 220 -17.71 -18.53 -12.12
N ARG A 221 -18.62 -17.59 -11.87
CA ARG A 221 -18.36 -16.14 -11.99
C ARG A 221 -17.42 -15.64 -10.87
N PRO A 222 -16.70 -14.53 -11.09
CA PRO A 222 -15.84 -13.96 -10.05
C PRO A 222 -16.62 -13.65 -8.76
N LYS A 223 -15.99 -13.89 -7.61
CA LYS A 223 -16.62 -13.71 -6.28
C LYS A 223 -16.06 -12.47 -5.60
N GLY A 224 -16.94 -11.62 -5.08
CA GLY A 224 -16.57 -10.45 -4.29
C GLY A 224 -16.11 -10.86 -2.88
N VAL A 225 -14.83 -10.65 -2.59
CA VAL A 225 -14.25 -10.93 -1.27
C VAL A 225 -14.29 -9.65 -0.42
N LEU A 226 -15.21 -9.62 0.54
CA LEU A 226 -15.30 -8.53 1.52
C LEU A 226 -14.19 -8.67 2.57
N SER A 227 -13.37 -7.63 2.70
CA SER A 227 -12.38 -7.48 3.78
C SER A 227 -12.82 -6.38 4.73
N THR A 228 -12.81 -6.64 6.04
CA THR A 228 -13.05 -5.62 7.07
C THR A 228 -11.79 -4.78 7.34
N HIS A 229 -11.93 -3.63 8.00
CA HIS A 229 -10.77 -2.86 8.45
C HIS A 229 -9.88 -3.66 9.42
N GLN A 230 -10.46 -4.55 10.24
CA GLN A 230 -9.65 -5.45 11.07
C GLN A 230 -8.79 -6.39 10.23
N ASN A 231 -9.34 -6.96 9.14
CA ASN A 231 -8.57 -7.82 8.25
C ASN A 231 -7.42 -7.05 7.60
N VAL A 232 -7.71 -5.86 7.07
CA VAL A 232 -6.72 -4.99 6.42
C VAL A 232 -5.60 -4.63 7.41
N GLN A 233 -5.94 -4.12 8.60
CA GLN A 233 -4.93 -3.73 9.59
C GLN A 233 -4.10 -4.92 10.08
N ALA A 234 -4.72 -6.09 10.29
CA ALA A 234 -3.99 -7.28 10.73
C ALA A 234 -2.91 -7.69 9.72
N VAL A 235 -3.23 -7.68 8.42
CA VAL A 235 -2.26 -8.02 7.37
C VAL A 235 -1.20 -6.92 7.24
N VAL A 236 -1.60 -5.65 7.16
CA VAL A 236 -0.67 -4.51 7.04
C VAL A 236 0.33 -4.50 8.18
N THR A 237 -0.14 -4.57 9.43
CA THR A 237 0.74 -4.51 10.59
C THR A 237 1.61 -5.76 10.75
N GLY A 238 1.10 -6.94 10.36
CA GLY A 238 1.89 -8.16 10.30
C GLY A 238 3.04 -8.06 9.30
N LEU A 239 2.80 -7.51 8.11
CA LEU A 239 3.83 -7.28 7.10
C LEU A 239 4.81 -6.18 7.51
N VAL A 240 4.32 -5.08 8.09
CA VAL A 240 5.16 -4.00 8.63
C VAL A 240 6.12 -4.52 9.70
N ASP A 241 5.63 -5.35 10.64
CA ASP A 241 6.46 -5.99 11.66
C ASP A 241 7.49 -6.95 11.05
N LYS A 242 7.06 -7.82 10.12
CA LYS A 242 7.92 -8.89 9.60
C LYS A 242 8.93 -8.43 8.57
N TRP A 243 8.62 -7.39 7.80
CA TRP A 243 9.52 -6.86 6.77
C TRP A 243 10.22 -5.59 7.25
N GLU A 244 10.04 -5.21 8.52
CA GLU A 244 10.69 -4.08 9.17
C GLU A 244 10.53 -2.77 8.38
N TRP A 245 9.33 -2.55 7.82
CA TRP A 245 9.01 -1.34 7.08
C TRP A 245 9.26 -0.10 7.94
N THR A 246 9.95 0.87 7.36
CA THR A 246 10.24 2.17 7.98
C THR A 246 9.72 3.30 7.11
N LYS A 247 9.57 4.48 7.70
CA LYS A 247 9.22 5.68 6.94
C LYS A 247 10.23 5.99 5.84
N ASP A 248 11.49 5.56 5.98
CA ASP A 248 12.58 5.90 5.06
C ASP A 248 12.64 4.99 3.83
N ASP A 249 11.75 4.00 3.75
CA ASP A 249 11.62 3.15 2.58
C ASP A 249 10.99 3.88 1.40
N VAL A 250 11.43 3.49 0.20
CA VAL A 250 10.84 3.89 -1.08
C VAL A 250 10.52 2.63 -1.86
N ILE A 251 9.28 2.50 -2.32
CA ILE A 251 8.82 1.32 -3.04
C ILE A 251 8.34 1.68 -4.44
N LEU A 252 8.78 0.90 -5.43
CA LEU A 252 8.20 0.93 -6.77
C LEU A 252 6.92 0.08 -6.79
N HIS A 253 5.82 0.68 -7.21
CA HIS A 253 4.51 0.04 -7.34
C HIS A 253 4.09 -0.01 -8.80
N VAL A 254 4.18 -1.22 -9.35
CA VAL A 254 3.79 -1.58 -10.73
C VAL A 254 2.64 -2.58 -10.75
N LEU A 255 2.16 -2.99 -9.58
CA LEU A 255 1.19 -4.08 -9.47
C LEU A 255 -0.22 -3.54 -9.67
N PRO A 256 -1.13 -4.33 -10.25
CA PRO A 256 -2.50 -3.87 -10.43
C PRO A 256 -3.21 -3.67 -9.08
N LEU A 257 -3.93 -2.55 -8.93
CA LEU A 257 -4.65 -2.19 -7.71
C LEU A 257 -6.06 -2.83 -7.60
N HIS A 258 -6.41 -3.74 -8.51
CA HIS A 258 -7.57 -4.64 -8.39
C HIS A 258 -7.21 -5.99 -7.76
N HIS A 259 -5.94 -6.22 -7.42
CA HIS A 259 -5.48 -7.40 -6.68
C HIS A 259 -5.07 -7.04 -5.26
N VAL A 260 -5.53 -7.84 -4.28
CA VAL A 260 -5.26 -7.60 -2.85
C VAL A 260 -3.78 -7.48 -2.53
N HIS A 261 -2.90 -8.20 -3.24
CA HIS A 261 -1.45 -8.11 -3.03
C HIS A 261 -0.88 -6.73 -3.41
N GLY A 262 -1.32 -6.15 -4.53
CA GLY A 262 -0.93 -4.80 -4.94
C GLY A 262 -1.43 -3.73 -3.96
N VAL A 263 -2.68 -3.88 -3.50
CA VAL A 263 -3.29 -2.95 -2.55
C VAL A 263 -2.64 -3.04 -1.17
N ILE A 264 -2.50 -4.23 -0.60
CA ILE A 264 -2.03 -4.37 0.79
C ILE A 264 -0.51 -4.18 0.88
N ASN A 265 0.26 -4.96 0.12
CA ASN A 265 1.70 -5.05 0.33
C ASN A 265 2.44 -3.86 -0.27
N LYS A 266 2.04 -3.43 -1.46
CA LYS A 266 2.75 -2.39 -2.23
C LYS A 266 2.19 -0.99 -2.00
N LEU A 267 0.98 -0.86 -1.45
CA LEU A 267 0.33 0.42 -1.22
C LEU A 267 0.01 0.70 0.25
N LEU A 268 -0.75 -0.16 0.95
CA LEU A 268 -1.15 0.15 2.33
C LEU A 268 -0.03 -0.02 3.36
N CYS A 269 0.92 -0.94 3.16
CA CYS A 269 2.10 -1.07 4.03
C CYS A 269 2.98 0.19 4.05
N PRO A 270 3.45 0.73 2.91
CA PRO A 270 4.25 1.96 2.92
C PRO A 270 3.46 3.16 3.46
N LEU A 271 2.17 3.29 3.10
CA LEU A 271 1.29 4.36 3.61
C LEU A 271 1.06 4.26 5.13
N TRP A 272 1.14 3.06 5.71
CA TRP A 272 1.02 2.85 7.15
C TRP A 272 2.23 3.40 7.93
N VAL A 273 3.44 3.30 7.36
CA VAL A 273 4.68 3.68 8.05
C VAL A 273 5.18 5.08 7.69
N GLY A 274 4.62 5.73 6.69
CA GLY A 274 5.09 7.03 6.21
C GLY A 274 6.12 6.94 5.10
N ALA A 275 6.23 5.80 4.42
CA ALA A 275 7.14 5.57 3.30
C ALA A 275 6.64 6.21 1.99
N THR A 276 7.49 6.25 0.97
CA THR A 276 7.14 6.81 -0.35
C THR A 276 6.87 5.70 -1.35
N CYS A 277 5.78 5.83 -2.11
CA CYS A 277 5.37 4.91 -3.16
C CYS A 277 5.53 5.57 -4.54
N ILE A 278 6.47 5.08 -5.35
CA ILE A 278 6.60 5.49 -6.75
C ILE A 278 5.65 4.62 -7.56
N MET A 279 4.56 5.19 -8.06
CA MET A 279 3.53 4.48 -8.83
C MET A 279 3.78 4.63 -10.32
N LEU A 280 3.71 3.49 -11.03
CA LEU A 280 3.66 3.49 -12.48
C LEU A 280 2.24 3.10 -12.94
N PRO A 281 1.66 3.83 -13.90
CA PRO A 281 0.28 3.60 -14.34
C PRO A 281 0.11 2.20 -14.92
N GLU A 282 1.11 1.74 -15.68
CA GLU A 282 1.23 0.37 -16.15
C GLU A 282 2.69 -0.08 -16.13
N PHE A 283 2.88 -1.40 -16.06
CA PHE A 283 4.16 -2.00 -16.35
C PHE A 283 4.47 -1.82 -17.84
N SER A 284 5.50 -1.04 -18.17
CA SER A 284 6.03 -0.90 -19.54
C SER A 284 7.45 -1.45 -19.60
N PRO A 285 7.70 -2.49 -20.42
CA PRO A 285 9.05 -3.00 -20.64
C PRO A 285 9.91 -2.03 -21.46
N GLN A 286 9.35 -0.99 -22.11
CA GLN A 286 10.17 0.02 -22.82
C GLN A 286 10.83 1.04 -21.89
N LYS A 287 10.42 1.09 -20.60
CA LYS A 287 11.21 1.73 -19.53
C LYS A 287 12.24 0.76 -18.92
N VAL A 288 12.30 -0.46 -19.45
CA VAL A 288 13.38 -1.45 -19.30
C VAL A 288 14.22 -1.36 -20.59
N THR A 289 15.52 -1.64 -20.49
CA THR A 289 16.58 -1.39 -21.48
C THR A 289 16.13 -1.41 -22.97
N PRO A 290 16.44 -0.37 -23.78
CA PRO A 290 16.08 -0.33 -25.21
C PRO A 290 16.60 -1.56 -26.00
N GLY A 291 15.77 -2.11 -26.91
CA GLY A 291 16.19 -3.15 -27.87
C GLY A 291 15.51 -4.53 -27.76
N LEU A 292 14.48 -4.68 -26.91
CA LEU A 292 13.77 -5.96 -26.67
C LEU A 292 12.29 -5.94 -27.09
N ASP A 293 11.88 -4.99 -27.95
CA ASP A 293 10.50 -4.86 -28.40
C ASP A 293 9.96 -6.16 -29.02
N GLY A 294 8.79 -6.60 -28.54
CA GLY A 294 8.10 -7.79 -29.06
C GLY A 294 8.72 -9.14 -28.66
N LYS A 295 9.66 -9.18 -27.71
CA LYS A 295 10.26 -10.43 -27.20
C LYS A 295 9.92 -10.67 -25.74
N GLU A 296 9.73 -11.94 -25.38
CA GLU A 296 9.67 -12.36 -23.98
C GLU A 296 10.97 -11.96 -23.26
N GLY A 297 10.85 -11.44 -22.04
CA GLY A 297 11.98 -11.00 -21.23
C GLY A 297 11.77 -11.31 -19.75
N GLU A 298 12.85 -11.58 -19.03
CA GLU A 298 12.79 -11.80 -17.59
C GLU A 298 12.90 -10.46 -16.83
N LEU A 299 12.04 -10.24 -15.84
CA LEU A 299 12.10 -9.04 -14.99
C LEU A 299 13.29 -9.13 -14.02
N PHE A 300 14.22 -8.20 -14.15
CA PHE A 300 15.35 -8.07 -13.23
C PHE A 300 15.19 -6.82 -12.35
N VAL A 301 15.62 -6.90 -11.09
CA VAL A 301 15.53 -5.79 -10.13
C VAL A 301 16.89 -5.55 -9.49
N LYS A 302 17.28 -4.28 -9.34
CA LYS A 302 18.53 -3.88 -8.68
C LYS A 302 18.28 -2.65 -7.84
N GLY A 303 18.76 -2.67 -6.60
CA GLY A 303 18.61 -1.53 -5.68
C GLY A 303 19.08 -1.86 -4.27
N PRO A 304 19.23 -0.85 -3.39
CA PRO A 304 19.75 -1.03 -2.03
C PRO A 304 18.90 -1.94 -1.15
N THR A 305 17.61 -2.08 -1.48
CA THR A 305 16.61 -2.88 -0.76
C THR A 305 16.52 -4.32 -1.25
N VAL A 306 17.19 -4.66 -2.36
CA VAL A 306 17.28 -6.04 -2.84
C VAL A 306 18.27 -6.79 -1.96
N PHE A 307 17.87 -7.96 -1.47
CA PHE A 307 18.74 -8.82 -0.67
C PHE A 307 20.02 -9.16 -1.45
N ARG A 308 21.13 -9.39 -0.76
CA ARG A 308 22.44 -9.58 -1.41
C ARG A 308 22.73 -11.02 -1.81
N GLU A 309 22.23 -11.96 -1.01
CA GLU A 309 22.51 -13.38 -1.17
C GLU A 309 21.44 -14.23 -0.48
N TYR A 310 21.32 -15.47 -0.93
CA TYR A 310 20.64 -16.51 -0.20
C TYR A 310 21.59 -17.06 0.88
N TRP A 311 21.11 -17.06 2.11
CA TRP A 311 21.89 -17.49 3.27
C TRP A 311 22.44 -18.91 3.11
N ASN A 312 23.76 -19.07 3.23
CA ASN A 312 24.49 -20.33 3.05
C ASN A 312 24.24 -21.04 1.71
N ARG A 313 23.89 -20.27 0.66
CA ARG A 313 23.57 -20.77 -0.68
C ARG A 313 24.31 -19.98 -1.75
N PRO A 314 25.64 -20.14 -1.85
CA PRO A 314 26.48 -19.34 -2.74
C PRO A 314 26.21 -19.63 -4.23
N GLU A 315 25.92 -20.88 -4.58
CA GLU A 315 25.62 -21.26 -5.96
C GLU A 315 24.27 -20.70 -6.39
N GLU A 316 23.21 -20.84 -5.58
CA GLU A 316 21.90 -20.28 -5.89
C GLU A 316 21.92 -18.75 -5.90
N THR A 317 22.75 -18.12 -5.05
CA THR A 317 23.00 -16.67 -5.11
C THR A 317 23.62 -16.29 -6.45
N LYS A 318 24.65 -17.02 -6.88
CA LYS A 318 25.31 -16.74 -8.15
C LYS A 318 24.38 -16.95 -9.35
N GLU A 319 23.51 -17.95 -9.30
CA GLU A 319 22.50 -18.20 -10.34
C GLU A 319 21.42 -17.11 -10.37
N ALA A 320 20.98 -16.66 -9.20
CA ALA A 320 19.88 -15.70 -9.06
C ALA A 320 20.28 -14.23 -9.34
N PHE A 321 21.57 -13.93 -9.47
CA PHE A 321 22.05 -12.58 -9.81
C PHE A 321 22.83 -12.57 -11.13
N THR A 322 22.76 -11.47 -11.86
CA THR A 322 23.67 -11.21 -12.99
C THR A 322 25.04 -10.78 -12.47
N SER A 323 26.07 -10.88 -13.32
CA SER A 323 27.44 -10.48 -12.96
C SER A 323 27.57 -8.98 -12.62
N ASP A 324 26.67 -8.16 -13.16
CA ASP A 324 26.57 -6.72 -12.87
C ASP A 324 25.58 -6.41 -11.73
N GLY A 325 25.06 -7.42 -11.01
CA GLY A 325 24.37 -7.26 -9.73
C GLY A 325 22.86 -7.04 -9.80
N TRP A 326 22.20 -7.48 -10.87
CA TRP A 326 20.73 -7.50 -10.96
C TRP A 326 20.18 -8.83 -10.45
N PHE A 327 19.13 -8.77 -9.64
CA PHE A 327 18.40 -9.95 -9.18
C PHE A 327 17.41 -10.42 -10.25
N LYS A 328 17.52 -11.70 -10.61
CA LYS A 328 16.61 -12.39 -11.52
C LYS A 328 15.36 -12.84 -10.75
N THR A 329 14.21 -12.25 -11.06
CA THR A 329 12.98 -12.52 -10.30
C THR A 329 12.32 -13.84 -10.69
N GLY A 330 12.76 -14.51 -11.76
CA GLY A 330 12.07 -15.66 -12.36
C GLY A 330 10.75 -15.29 -13.05
N THR A 331 10.38 -14.01 -13.08
CA THR A 331 9.15 -13.54 -13.72
C THR A 331 9.40 -13.28 -15.19
N VAL A 332 8.83 -14.14 -16.05
CA VAL A 332 8.82 -13.93 -17.50
C VAL A 332 7.70 -12.96 -17.85
N LEU A 333 8.06 -11.90 -18.56
CA LEU A 333 7.17 -10.89 -19.09
C LEU A 333 6.94 -11.20 -20.57
N VAL A 334 5.69 -11.48 -20.91
CA VAL A 334 5.28 -11.71 -22.30
C VAL A 334 4.74 -10.39 -22.85
N PRO A 335 5.23 -9.89 -23.99
CA PRO A 335 4.66 -8.72 -24.65
C PRO A 335 3.19 -8.98 -24.94
N LEU A 336 2.31 -8.04 -24.56
CA LEU A 336 0.92 -8.04 -25.01
C LEU A 336 0.92 -7.77 -26.52
N GLY A 337 0.92 -8.83 -27.32
CA GLY A 337 0.59 -8.74 -28.73
C GLY A 337 -0.88 -8.35 -28.87
N CYS A 338 -1.16 -7.36 -29.72
CA CYS A 338 -2.50 -7.12 -30.22
C CYS A 338 -3.04 -8.44 -30.78
N ALA A 339 -4.08 -8.97 -30.15
CA ALA A 339 -4.98 -9.98 -30.72
C ALA A 339 -6.36 -9.34 -30.84
#